data_AF-A0A225VPH5-F1
#
_entry.id   AF-A0A225VPH5-F1
#
_cell.length_a   1.000
_cell.length_b   1.000
_cell.length_c   1.000
_cell.angle_alpha   90.00
_cell.angle_beta   90.00
_cell.angle_gamma   90.00
#
_symmetry.space_group_name_H-M   'P 1'
#
loop_
_entity.id
_entity.type
_entity.pdbx_description
1 polymer ?
#
loop_
_entity_poly.entity_id
_entity_poly.type
_entity_poly.pdbx_seq_one_letter_code
_entity_poly.pdbx_strand_id
1 'polypeptide(L)'
;MYSTLTKYFKEDVLFQMTNGAKGSTKTKTIANKVEDDWIDAVLEKHKTPVQLLQHLGLGKTTDNLLDRVVFDDALVSTWSRYMELFNKRSPEEKTTMLETFTIAFGDDSVTKMLQAAKRKSWARPLAAKMETEQLKMWLDSEKSVDEVFNLLRLQKSTWVSYINAFIKANPDKKDAIFSTLQSRFTDRAFNEILNEAKKYPSMESTATKIQTDKIVNHPEILKDQGVDILASLLFYAWMKYVDAFKKRNSNHHQSWFYAIRSELEYGGVQTIEKGMQNPSTIEIAKRLEREWQNFWLDQGKLPIVVFRYLSLNTAGEHVLVDQKFKRWATYLNAFNERYPDKYTTMIDGFLDNIGNRHLVQMLNAAKKDPESEKLATNLEDGLIDKWMADGLKPEELKRKFGDTSVDVVFQKLHLNKPGYPFDKPNFAVWVNYANALSAKFPEMSAISTLTKQYGDETLYNIIQRAKTRTYTKDRAIELEAAQMQHWIAMRKDPDEIFRLLQLNWEGR
;
A
#
# COMPACT_ATOMS: atom_id res chain seq x y z
N MET A 1 54.35 40.90 4.91
CA MET A 1 54.76 39.48 4.95
C MET A 1 54.28 38.73 3.71
N TYR A 2 53.00 38.89 3.36
CA TYR A 2 52.41 38.29 2.17
C TYR A 2 53.21 38.53 0.87
N SER A 3 53.59 39.79 0.56
CA SER A 3 54.33 40.16 -0.66
C SER A 3 55.70 39.50 -0.82
N THR A 4 56.31 39.05 0.27
CA THR A 4 57.56 38.28 0.24
C THR A 4 57.27 36.80 0.01
N LEU A 5 56.22 36.25 0.64
CA LEU A 5 55.85 34.84 0.51
C LEU A 5 55.33 34.50 -0.90
N THR A 6 54.62 35.43 -1.56
CA THR A 6 54.14 35.24 -2.95
C THR A 6 55.24 35.19 -4.00
N LYS A 7 56.48 35.55 -3.66
CA LYS A 7 57.64 35.34 -4.54
C LYS A 7 58.04 33.86 -4.64
N TYR A 8 57.66 33.06 -3.64
CA TYR A 8 58.09 31.67 -3.49
C TYR A 8 56.93 30.68 -3.55
N PHE A 9 55.71 31.11 -3.20
CA PHE A 9 54.51 30.29 -3.21
C PHE A 9 53.47 30.91 -4.14
N LYS A 10 52.78 30.07 -4.93
CA LYS A 10 51.60 30.50 -5.68
C LYS A 10 50.51 30.97 -4.69
N GLU A 11 49.69 31.94 -5.11
CA GLU A 11 48.67 32.55 -4.24
C GLU A 11 47.71 31.50 -3.64
N ASP A 12 47.31 30.48 -4.41
CA ASP A 12 46.46 29.36 -3.97
C ASP A 12 47.14 28.45 -2.95
N VAL A 13 48.41 28.12 -3.16
CA VAL A 13 49.21 27.29 -2.24
C VAL A 13 49.46 28.02 -0.93
N LEU A 14 49.83 29.31 -1.00
CA LEU A 14 50.05 30.14 0.18
C LEU A 14 48.78 30.29 1.01
N PHE A 15 47.63 30.40 0.34
CA PHE A 15 46.32 30.45 0.97
C PHE A 15 46.00 29.15 1.73
N GLN A 16 46.21 27.98 1.10
CA GLN A 16 46.01 26.68 1.77
C GLN A 16 46.92 26.50 2.98
N MET A 17 48.20 26.87 2.87
CA MET A 17 49.15 26.83 3.98
C MET A 17 48.72 27.74 5.14
N THR A 18 48.27 28.96 4.82
CA THR A 18 47.77 29.93 5.81
C THR A 18 46.55 29.39 6.54
N ASN A 19 45.60 28.79 5.82
CA ASN A 19 44.42 28.20 6.43
C ASN A 19 44.74 26.99 7.32
N GLY A 20 45.62 26.09 6.88
CA GLY A 20 46.09 24.99 7.72
C GLY A 20 46.77 25.48 9.00
N ALA A 21 47.57 26.54 8.91
CA ALA A 21 48.27 27.13 10.04
C ALA A 21 47.33 27.80 11.07
N LYS A 22 46.09 28.16 10.70
CA LYS A 22 45.11 28.71 11.66
C LYS A 22 44.57 27.67 12.64
N GLY A 23 44.66 26.38 12.31
CA GLY A 23 44.16 25.29 13.16
C GLY A 23 44.98 25.06 14.44
N SER A 24 46.21 25.58 14.51
CA SER A 24 47.09 25.44 15.68
C SER A 24 47.18 26.75 16.46
N THR A 25 47.00 26.70 17.78
CA THR A 25 47.11 27.87 18.67
C THR A 25 48.48 28.55 18.59
N LYS A 26 49.54 27.82 18.26
CA LYS A 26 50.90 28.35 18.12
C LYS A 26 51.11 29.17 16.85
N THR A 27 50.42 28.80 15.76
CA THR A 27 50.61 29.41 14.42
C THR A 27 49.44 30.32 14.01
N LYS A 28 48.34 30.31 14.75
CA LYS A 28 47.12 31.09 14.45
C LYS A 28 47.37 32.58 14.32
N THR A 29 48.15 33.18 15.23
CA THR A 29 48.44 34.63 15.20
C THR A 29 49.19 35.04 13.93
N ILE A 30 50.22 34.29 13.55
CA ILE A 30 51.00 34.61 12.36
C ILE A 30 50.21 34.31 11.08
N ALA A 31 49.40 33.25 11.07
CA ALA A 31 48.53 32.92 9.96
C ALA A 31 47.46 34.00 9.72
N ASN A 32 46.83 34.52 10.79
CA ASN A 32 45.89 35.64 10.68
C ASN A 32 46.57 36.89 10.10
N LYS A 33 47.80 37.21 10.54
CA LYS A 33 48.55 38.34 10.00
C LYS A 33 48.89 38.16 8.51
N VAL A 34 49.26 36.96 8.08
CA VAL A 34 49.50 36.66 6.66
C VAL A 34 48.23 36.81 5.83
N GLU A 35 47.07 36.41 6.37
CA GLU A 35 45.78 36.63 5.72
C GLU A 35 45.39 38.11 5.66
N ASP A 36 45.60 38.89 6.73
CA ASP A 36 45.33 40.33 6.75
C ASP A 36 46.17 41.05 5.68
N ASP A 37 47.48 40.80 5.66
CA ASP A 37 48.39 41.34 4.64
C ASP A 37 47.98 40.94 3.21
N TRP A 38 47.41 39.75 3.05
CA TRP A 38 46.90 39.26 1.77
C TRP A 38 45.63 40.00 1.34
N ILE A 39 44.64 40.11 2.23
CA ILE A 39 43.39 40.83 1.95
C ILE A 39 43.69 42.27 1.55
N ASP A 40 44.56 42.97 2.28
CA ASP A 40 44.94 44.34 1.96
C ASP A 40 45.57 44.44 0.57
N ALA A 41 46.52 43.55 0.24
CA ALA A 41 47.17 43.53 -1.06
C ALA A 41 46.21 43.20 -2.22
N VAL A 42 45.19 42.36 -1.97
CA VAL A 42 44.16 42.02 -2.98
C VAL A 42 43.17 43.17 -3.16
N LEU A 43 42.79 43.85 -2.07
CA LEU A 43 41.94 45.04 -2.09
C LEU A 43 42.63 46.20 -2.81
N GLU A 44 43.93 46.41 -2.61
CA GLU A 44 44.72 47.43 -3.34
C GLU A 44 44.76 47.19 -4.84
N LYS A 45 44.73 45.93 -5.27
CA LYS A 45 44.65 45.54 -6.69
C LYS A 45 43.22 45.62 -7.24
N HIS A 46 42.24 46.04 -6.43
CA HIS A 46 40.83 46.14 -6.78
C HIS A 46 40.25 44.84 -7.38
N LYS A 47 40.69 43.66 -6.90
CA LYS A 47 40.11 42.39 -7.38
C LYS A 47 38.67 42.29 -6.90
N THR A 48 37.71 42.05 -7.78
CA THR A 48 36.30 41.94 -7.38
C THR A 48 36.04 40.64 -6.58
N PRO A 49 34.98 40.58 -5.75
CA PRO A 49 34.58 39.34 -5.07
C PRO A 49 34.35 38.16 -6.02
N VAL A 50 33.93 38.42 -7.27
CA VAL A 50 33.77 37.40 -8.34
C VAL A 50 35.14 36.84 -8.76
N GLN A 51 36.10 37.72 -9.04
CA GLN A 51 37.47 37.31 -9.40
C GLN A 51 38.12 36.52 -8.26
N LEU A 52 37.86 36.92 -7.02
CA LEU A 52 38.37 36.23 -5.85
C LEU A 52 37.71 34.85 -5.66
N LEU A 53 36.40 34.74 -5.90
CA LEU A 53 35.68 33.46 -5.86
C LEU A 53 36.31 32.43 -6.82
N GLN A 54 36.63 32.87 -8.05
CA GLN A 54 37.29 32.05 -9.05
C GLN A 54 38.72 31.69 -8.63
N HIS A 55 39.48 32.67 -8.14
CA HIS A 55 40.86 32.48 -7.71
C HIS A 55 41.00 31.51 -6.53
N LEU A 56 40.09 31.57 -5.56
CA LEU A 56 40.05 30.66 -4.41
C LEU A 56 39.55 29.25 -4.76
N GLY A 57 39.23 28.98 -6.05
CA GLY A 57 38.73 27.68 -6.50
C GLY A 57 37.31 27.36 -6.03
N LEU A 58 36.61 28.33 -5.42
CA LEU A 58 35.19 28.29 -5.10
C LEU A 58 34.32 28.58 -6.35
N GLY A 59 34.93 29.07 -7.44
CA GLY A 59 34.26 29.56 -8.65
C GLY A 59 34.25 28.64 -9.88
N LYS A 60 34.67 27.36 -9.78
CA LYS A 60 34.84 26.50 -10.97
C LYS A 60 33.52 25.95 -11.52
N THR A 61 32.62 25.55 -10.62
CA THR A 61 31.29 25.03 -10.92
C THR A 61 30.38 25.35 -9.72
N THR A 62 29.07 25.34 -9.92
CA THR A 62 28.11 25.39 -8.81
C THR A 62 28.03 24.08 -8.03
N ASP A 63 28.56 22.98 -8.59
CA ASP A 63 28.55 21.66 -7.95
C ASP A 63 29.29 21.69 -6.61
N ASN A 64 28.58 21.33 -5.55
CA ASN A 64 29.05 21.34 -4.16
C ASN A 64 29.50 22.70 -3.62
N LEU A 65 29.22 23.81 -4.31
CA LEU A 65 29.59 25.15 -3.84
C LEU A 65 28.92 25.46 -2.49
N LEU A 66 27.62 25.20 -2.34
CA LEU A 66 26.96 25.39 -1.04
C LEU A 66 27.43 24.41 0.04
N ASP A 67 27.88 23.21 -0.32
CA ASP A 67 28.47 22.31 0.67
C ASP A 67 29.80 22.87 1.18
N ARG A 68 30.61 23.47 0.30
CA ARG A 68 31.83 24.19 0.71
C ARG A 68 31.50 25.41 1.56
N VAL A 69 30.46 26.18 1.21
CA VAL A 69 30.00 27.30 2.05
C VAL A 69 29.63 26.84 3.45
N VAL A 70 29.04 25.64 3.59
CA VAL A 70 28.61 25.09 4.87
C VAL A 70 29.76 24.45 5.67
N PHE A 71 30.69 23.75 5.01
CA PHE A 71 31.70 22.93 5.69
C PHE A 71 33.13 23.48 5.66
N ASP A 72 33.46 24.37 4.72
CA ASP A 72 34.80 24.94 4.58
C ASP A 72 34.89 26.33 5.23
N ASP A 73 34.78 26.32 6.56
CA ASP A 73 34.72 27.53 7.39
C ASP A 73 35.90 28.49 7.10
N ALA A 74 37.09 27.96 6.86
CA ALA A 74 38.27 28.79 6.65
C ALA A 74 38.21 29.55 5.31
N LEU A 75 37.97 28.86 4.19
CA LEU A 75 37.88 29.49 2.86
C LEU A 75 36.75 30.52 2.77
N VAL A 76 35.59 30.16 3.33
CA VAL A 76 34.35 30.94 3.25
C VAL A 76 34.40 32.13 4.19
N SER A 77 34.98 31.97 5.38
CA SER A 77 35.23 33.07 6.32
C SER A 77 36.16 34.10 5.71
N THR A 78 37.25 33.67 5.07
CA THR A 78 38.17 34.58 4.38
C THR A 78 37.48 35.34 3.24
N TRP A 79 36.74 34.64 2.39
CA TRP A 79 36.03 35.28 1.27
C TRP A 79 34.92 36.22 1.74
N SER A 80 34.17 35.86 2.79
CA SER A 80 33.13 36.70 3.39
C SER A 80 33.72 37.96 4.01
N ARG A 81 34.82 37.82 4.76
CA ARG A 81 35.57 38.95 5.34
C ARG A 81 36.13 39.88 4.27
N TYR A 82 36.68 39.32 3.21
CA TYR A 82 37.13 40.11 2.05
C TYR A 82 35.97 40.91 1.45
N MET A 83 34.82 40.26 1.20
CA MET A 83 33.65 40.89 0.61
C MET A 83 33.10 42.02 1.50
N GLU A 84 33.08 41.84 2.83
CA GLU A 84 32.71 42.91 3.77
C GLU A 84 33.64 44.13 3.67
N LEU A 85 34.95 43.91 3.63
CA LEU A 85 35.94 44.98 3.51
C LEU A 85 35.90 45.66 2.13
N PHE A 86 35.72 44.88 1.06
CA PHE A 86 35.52 45.38 -0.30
C PHE A 86 34.28 46.28 -0.36
N ASN A 87 33.14 45.80 0.13
CA ASN A 87 31.88 46.55 0.16
C ASN A 87 31.98 47.85 0.98
N LYS A 88 32.84 47.88 2.01
CA LYS A 88 33.09 49.08 2.82
C LYS A 88 33.98 50.09 2.08
N ARG A 89 34.98 49.61 1.33
CA ARG A 89 35.95 50.45 0.60
C ARG A 89 35.40 50.94 -0.75
N SER A 90 34.48 50.19 -1.35
CA SER A 90 33.88 50.45 -2.66
C SER A 90 32.35 50.39 -2.59
N PRO A 91 31.68 51.37 -1.95
CA PRO A 91 30.23 51.35 -1.75
C PRO A 91 29.40 51.28 -3.04
N GLU A 92 29.91 51.88 -4.12
CA GLU A 92 29.26 51.89 -5.45
C GLU A 92 29.34 50.54 -6.16
N GLU A 93 30.27 49.66 -5.76
CA GLU A 93 30.46 48.32 -6.32
C GLU A 93 30.03 47.23 -5.33
N LYS A 94 29.24 47.62 -4.31
CA LYS A 94 28.81 46.72 -3.24
C LYS A 94 28.07 45.52 -3.84
N THR A 95 28.43 44.33 -3.38
CA THR A 95 27.81 43.07 -3.81
C THR A 95 27.51 42.18 -2.61
N THR A 96 26.57 41.27 -2.78
CA THR A 96 26.26 40.19 -1.85
C THR A 96 26.85 38.88 -2.32
N MET A 97 26.82 37.86 -1.46
CA MET A 97 27.25 36.51 -1.82
C MET A 97 26.43 35.96 -2.99
N LEU A 98 25.12 36.18 -2.96
CA LEU A 98 24.21 35.72 -3.99
C LEU A 98 24.40 36.46 -5.33
N GLU A 99 24.56 37.77 -5.32
CA GLU A 99 24.88 38.55 -6.53
C GLU A 99 26.21 38.08 -7.12
N THR A 100 27.22 37.84 -6.28
CA THR A 100 28.52 37.33 -6.73
C THR A 100 28.39 35.97 -7.41
N PHE A 101 27.61 35.05 -6.84
CA PHE A 101 27.33 33.75 -7.47
C PHE A 101 26.52 33.90 -8.76
N THR A 102 25.56 34.82 -8.80
CA THR A 102 24.71 35.07 -9.96
C THR A 102 25.52 35.66 -11.11
N ILE A 103 26.43 36.59 -10.84
CA ILE A 103 27.37 37.13 -11.83
C ILE A 103 28.32 36.03 -12.34
N ALA A 104 28.81 35.17 -11.44
CA ALA A 104 29.78 34.13 -11.79
C ALA A 104 29.18 32.98 -12.61
N PHE A 105 27.93 32.58 -12.33
CA PHE A 105 27.35 31.33 -12.83
C PHE A 105 26.03 31.48 -13.58
N GLY A 106 25.40 32.66 -13.53
CA GLY A 106 24.08 32.94 -14.06
C GLY A 106 22.95 32.44 -13.15
N ASP A 107 21.77 33.05 -13.31
CA ASP A 107 20.57 32.78 -12.52
C ASP A 107 20.17 31.30 -12.52
N ASP A 108 20.14 30.65 -13.69
CA ASP A 108 19.74 29.24 -13.84
C ASP A 108 20.64 28.29 -13.04
N SER A 109 21.97 28.45 -13.14
CA SER A 109 22.95 27.62 -12.43
C SER A 109 22.83 27.81 -10.92
N VAL A 110 22.70 29.06 -10.46
CA VAL A 110 22.53 29.38 -9.03
C VAL A 110 21.22 28.80 -8.52
N THR A 111 20.11 28.93 -9.24
CA THR A 111 18.83 28.36 -8.81
C THR A 111 18.90 26.82 -8.73
N LYS A 112 19.51 26.15 -9.71
CA LYS A 112 19.73 24.70 -9.68
C LYS A 112 20.57 24.26 -8.48
N MET A 113 21.63 25.01 -8.18
CA MET A 113 22.47 24.79 -7.00
C MET A 113 21.65 24.89 -5.70
N LEU A 114 20.83 25.93 -5.56
CA LEU A 114 19.98 26.13 -4.39
C LEU A 114 18.95 24.99 -4.24
N GLN A 115 18.31 24.55 -5.33
CA GLN A 115 17.38 23.42 -5.30
C GLN A 115 18.06 22.12 -4.89
N ALA A 116 19.26 21.85 -5.40
CA ALA A 116 20.03 20.67 -5.01
C ALA A 116 20.42 20.72 -3.52
N ALA A 117 20.86 21.88 -3.03
CA ALA A 117 21.23 22.08 -1.63
C ALA A 117 20.03 21.98 -0.67
N LYS A 118 18.83 22.41 -1.07
CA LYS A 118 17.60 22.24 -0.26
C LYS A 118 17.23 20.78 0.02
N ARG A 119 17.74 19.83 -0.78
CA ARG A 119 17.56 18.39 -0.57
C ARG A 119 18.53 17.80 0.47
N LYS A 120 19.57 18.55 0.86
CA LYS A 120 20.58 18.14 1.84
C LYS A 120 20.25 18.75 3.21
N SER A 121 20.08 17.93 4.24
CA SER A 121 19.63 18.41 5.56
C SER A 121 20.52 19.51 6.16
N TRP A 122 21.84 19.38 5.99
CA TRP A 122 22.84 20.32 6.50
C TRP A 122 22.91 21.65 5.72
N ALA A 123 22.55 21.68 4.44
CA ALA A 123 22.60 22.89 3.60
C ALA A 123 21.23 23.56 3.42
N ARG A 124 20.15 22.87 3.77
CA ARG A 124 18.76 23.33 3.59
C ARG A 124 18.47 24.71 4.21
N PRO A 125 18.89 25.05 5.44
CA PRO A 125 18.59 26.36 6.03
C PRO A 125 19.20 27.51 5.23
N LEU A 126 20.48 27.38 4.85
CA LEU A 126 21.18 28.39 4.06
C LEU A 126 20.60 28.51 2.65
N ALA A 127 20.35 27.38 1.99
CA ALA A 127 19.80 27.36 0.65
C ALA A 127 18.40 27.99 0.58
N ALA A 128 17.55 27.78 1.59
CA ALA A 128 16.23 28.41 1.67
C ALA A 128 16.31 29.94 1.88
N LYS A 129 17.27 30.40 2.71
CA LYS A 129 17.52 31.82 2.89
C LYS A 129 18.00 32.48 1.59
N MET A 130 18.98 31.87 0.92
CA MET A 130 19.51 32.38 -0.35
C MET A 130 18.49 32.34 -1.49
N GLU A 131 17.60 31.35 -1.53
CA GLU A 131 16.49 31.33 -2.48
C GLU A 131 15.55 32.51 -2.23
N THR A 132 15.27 32.87 -0.97
CA THR A 132 14.45 34.05 -0.64
C THR A 132 15.12 35.34 -1.10
N GLU A 133 16.42 35.47 -0.89
CA GLU A 133 17.23 36.59 -1.38
C GLU A 133 17.22 36.65 -2.92
N GLN A 134 17.24 35.51 -3.61
CA GLN A 134 17.17 35.44 -5.08
C GLN A 134 15.84 35.95 -5.62
N LEU A 135 14.73 35.53 -5.01
CA LEU A 135 13.40 36.03 -5.39
C LEU A 135 13.30 37.54 -5.18
N LYS A 136 13.83 38.06 -4.06
CA LYS A 136 13.86 39.50 -3.79
C LYS A 136 14.71 40.26 -4.82
N MET A 137 15.92 39.79 -5.11
CA MET A 137 16.81 40.40 -6.09
C MET A 137 16.17 40.50 -7.48
N TRP A 138 15.44 39.47 -7.92
CA TRP A 138 14.69 39.51 -9.17
C TRP A 138 13.54 40.52 -9.16
N LEU A 139 12.83 40.64 -8.03
CA LEU A 139 11.76 41.65 -7.86
C LEU A 139 12.32 43.06 -7.87
N ASP A 140 13.39 43.32 -7.11
CA ASP A 140 14.04 44.62 -7.02
C ASP A 140 14.65 45.04 -8.37
N SER A 141 15.00 44.06 -9.23
CA SER A 141 15.45 44.27 -10.61
C SER A 141 14.29 44.33 -11.63
N GLU A 142 13.04 44.38 -11.17
CA GLU A 142 11.82 44.46 -11.98
C GLU A 142 11.66 43.34 -13.03
N LYS A 143 12.25 42.16 -12.82
CA LYS A 143 12.11 41.04 -13.75
C LYS A 143 10.65 40.60 -13.87
N SER A 144 10.17 40.43 -15.09
CA SER A 144 8.83 39.91 -15.35
C SER A 144 8.73 38.41 -15.04
N VAL A 145 7.50 37.95 -14.82
CA VAL A 145 7.18 36.52 -14.63
C VAL A 145 7.64 35.67 -15.83
N ASP A 146 7.61 36.25 -17.03
CA ASP A 146 8.02 35.59 -18.29
C ASP A 146 9.53 35.47 -18.43
N GLU A 147 10.28 36.51 -18.04
CA GLU A 147 11.74 36.46 -18.02
C GLU A 147 12.22 35.39 -17.04
N VAL A 148 11.64 35.34 -15.83
CA VAL A 148 11.99 34.29 -14.85
C VAL A 148 11.56 32.90 -15.33
N PHE A 149 10.43 32.77 -16.02
CA PHE A 149 10.03 31.50 -16.65
C PHE A 149 11.08 31.02 -17.66
N ASN A 150 11.52 31.92 -18.55
CA ASN A 150 12.50 31.62 -19.59
C ASN A 150 13.90 31.30 -19.03
N LEU A 151 14.27 31.89 -17.89
CA LEU A 151 15.49 31.55 -17.17
C LEU A 151 15.41 30.16 -16.55
N LEU A 152 14.27 29.84 -15.91
CA LEU A 152 14.17 28.67 -15.05
C LEU A 152 13.71 27.39 -15.75
N ARG A 153 13.06 27.51 -16.93
CA ARG A 153 12.53 26.47 -17.86
C ARG A 153 11.91 25.21 -17.25
N LEU A 154 12.65 24.47 -16.42
CA LEU A 154 12.30 23.22 -15.77
C LEU A 154 12.02 23.34 -14.25
N GLN A 155 12.35 24.46 -13.60
CA GLN A 155 12.15 24.65 -12.13
C GLN A 155 10.78 25.26 -11.79
N LYS A 156 9.72 24.50 -12.03
CA LYS A 156 8.32 24.95 -11.85
C LYS A 156 8.02 25.47 -10.43
N SER A 157 8.52 24.81 -9.38
CA SER A 157 8.26 25.20 -7.99
C SER A 157 8.87 26.57 -7.64
N THR A 158 10.12 26.80 -8.02
CA THR A 158 10.78 28.10 -7.80
C THR A 158 10.11 29.22 -8.58
N TRP A 159 9.70 28.94 -9.82
CA TRP A 159 8.96 29.91 -10.61
C TRP A 159 7.59 30.27 -10.00
N VAL A 160 6.83 29.29 -9.49
CA VAL A 160 5.57 29.57 -8.77
C VAL A 160 5.81 30.36 -7.48
N SER A 161 6.92 30.10 -6.78
CA SER A 161 7.33 30.90 -5.63
C SER A 161 7.65 32.35 -6.01
N TYR A 162 8.24 32.57 -7.19
CA TYR A 162 8.45 33.92 -7.74
C TYR A 162 7.13 34.60 -8.09
N ILE A 163 6.21 33.90 -8.75
CA ILE A 163 4.86 34.43 -9.05
C ILE A 163 4.15 34.88 -7.76
N ASN A 164 4.23 34.09 -6.69
CA ASN A 164 3.71 34.47 -5.38
C ASN A 164 4.32 35.80 -4.89
N ALA A 165 5.64 35.93 -4.95
CA ALA A 165 6.34 37.11 -4.49
C ALA A 165 5.98 38.35 -5.35
N PHE A 166 5.88 38.17 -6.66
CA PHE A 166 5.45 39.20 -7.61
C PHE A 166 4.02 39.66 -7.34
N ILE A 167 3.08 38.74 -7.12
CA ILE A 167 1.68 39.05 -6.79
C ILE A 167 1.57 39.76 -5.44
N LYS A 168 2.39 39.40 -4.45
CA LYS A 168 2.42 40.13 -3.16
C LYS A 168 2.85 41.58 -3.34
N ALA A 169 3.80 41.84 -4.24
CA ALA A 169 4.25 43.20 -4.58
C ALA A 169 3.28 43.93 -5.53
N ASN A 170 2.52 43.20 -6.35
CA ASN A 170 1.60 43.73 -7.37
C ASN A 170 0.23 43.02 -7.30
N PRO A 171 -0.60 43.23 -6.26
CA PRO A 171 -1.84 42.47 -6.07
C PRO A 171 -2.86 42.65 -7.20
N ASP A 172 -2.87 43.81 -7.85
CA ASP A 172 -3.72 44.17 -9.00
C ASP A 172 -3.43 43.34 -10.26
N LYS A 173 -2.19 42.85 -10.42
CA LYS A 173 -1.79 42.04 -11.59
C LYS A 173 -2.15 40.55 -11.46
N LYS A 174 -2.70 40.13 -10.32
CA LYS A 174 -2.98 38.73 -10.01
C LYS A 174 -3.83 38.03 -11.08
N ASP A 175 -4.98 38.59 -11.43
CA ASP A 175 -5.92 37.97 -12.37
C ASP A 175 -5.36 37.89 -13.80
N ALA A 176 -4.60 38.92 -14.22
CA ALA A 176 -3.92 38.95 -15.51
C ALA A 176 -2.84 37.86 -15.62
N ILE A 177 -2.09 37.61 -14.53
CA ILE A 177 -1.09 36.54 -14.47
C ILE A 177 -1.77 35.18 -14.63
N PHE A 178 -2.82 34.88 -13.84
CA PHE A 178 -3.52 33.60 -13.95
C PHE A 178 -4.16 33.39 -15.33
N SER A 179 -4.69 34.44 -15.96
CA SER A 179 -5.22 34.39 -17.32
C SER A 179 -4.14 34.06 -18.36
N THR A 180 -2.95 34.65 -18.20
CA THR A 180 -1.78 34.37 -19.06
C THR A 180 -1.26 32.95 -18.87
N LEU A 181 -1.23 32.45 -17.64
CA LEU A 181 -0.87 31.06 -17.36
C LEU A 181 -1.88 30.10 -18.01
N GLN A 182 -3.18 30.39 -17.91
CA GLN A 182 -4.22 29.57 -18.49
C GLN A 182 -4.11 29.46 -20.02
N SER A 183 -3.68 30.52 -20.71
CA SER A 183 -3.54 30.51 -22.17
C SER A 183 -2.25 29.85 -22.66
N ARG A 184 -1.17 29.86 -21.86
CA ARG A 184 0.14 29.34 -22.25
C ARG A 184 0.35 27.85 -21.99
N PHE A 185 -0.33 27.28 -20.99
CA PHE A 185 -0.12 25.90 -20.59
C PHE A 185 -1.30 25.01 -20.97
N THR A 186 -0.98 23.78 -21.39
CA THR A 186 -2.00 22.73 -21.52
C THR A 186 -2.67 22.45 -20.18
N ASP A 187 -3.89 21.90 -20.17
CA ASP A 187 -4.65 21.70 -18.93
C ASP A 187 -3.86 20.94 -17.86
N ARG A 188 -3.12 19.89 -18.25
CA ARG A 188 -2.25 19.13 -17.35
C ARG A 188 -1.17 20.00 -16.69
N ALA A 189 -0.34 20.67 -17.50
CA ALA A 189 0.75 21.49 -16.99
C ALA A 189 0.24 22.68 -16.17
N PHE A 190 -0.90 23.25 -16.56
CA PHE A 190 -1.53 24.32 -15.82
C PHE A 190 -2.04 23.84 -14.45
N ASN A 191 -2.63 22.65 -14.35
CA ASN A 191 -3.09 22.12 -13.07
C ASN A 191 -1.96 21.83 -12.09
N GLU A 192 -0.80 21.39 -12.56
CA GLU A 192 0.40 21.29 -11.71
C GLU A 192 0.79 22.66 -11.12
N ILE A 193 0.76 23.71 -11.95
CA ILE A 193 1.03 25.09 -11.52
C ILE A 193 0.00 25.55 -10.49
N LEU A 194 -1.28 25.27 -10.71
CA LEU A 194 -2.36 25.62 -9.76
C LEU A 194 -2.22 24.87 -8.43
N ASN A 195 -1.83 23.59 -8.46
CA ASN A 195 -1.57 22.81 -7.25
C ASN A 195 -0.40 23.37 -6.43
N GLU A 196 0.67 23.81 -7.09
CA GLU A 196 1.78 24.48 -6.42
C GLU A 196 1.36 25.85 -5.89
N ALA A 197 0.57 26.61 -6.67
CA ALA A 197 0.10 27.93 -6.29
C ALA A 197 -0.80 27.90 -5.03
N LYS A 198 -1.56 26.81 -4.83
CA LYS A 198 -2.39 26.60 -3.62
C LYS A 198 -1.62 26.49 -2.32
N LYS A 199 -0.30 26.24 -2.36
CA LYS A 199 0.54 26.28 -1.16
C LYS A 199 0.75 27.70 -0.62
N TYR A 200 0.37 28.73 -1.39
CA TYR A 200 0.55 30.13 -1.05
C TYR A 200 -0.79 30.82 -0.78
N PRO A 201 -1.04 31.37 0.42
CA PRO A 201 -2.32 32.01 0.77
C PRO A 201 -2.75 33.16 -0.17
N SER A 202 -1.79 33.87 -0.76
CA SER A 202 -2.04 34.96 -1.73
C SER A 202 -2.71 34.48 -3.02
N MET A 203 -2.49 33.22 -3.39
CA MET A 203 -2.90 32.61 -4.66
C MET A 203 -3.95 31.52 -4.50
N GLU A 204 -4.08 30.94 -3.30
CA GLU A 204 -4.90 29.77 -3.01
C GLU A 204 -6.35 29.90 -3.49
N SER A 205 -7.02 31.02 -3.18
CA SER A 205 -8.42 31.24 -3.53
C SER A 205 -8.64 31.27 -5.05
N THR A 206 -7.79 31.99 -5.78
CA THR A 206 -7.87 32.11 -7.25
C THR A 206 -7.51 30.80 -7.93
N ALA A 207 -6.44 30.13 -7.47
CA ALA A 207 -6.04 28.84 -8.02
C ALA A 207 -7.13 27.78 -7.80
N THR A 208 -7.74 27.76 -6.60
CA THR A 208 -8.85 26.86 -6.28
C THR A 208 -10.09 27.17 -7.11
N LYS A 209 -10.43 28.45 -7.32
CA LYS A 209 -11.57 28.85 -8.16
C LYS A 209 -11.37 28.38 -9.60
N ILE A 210 -10.23 28.68 -10.21
CA ILE A 210 -9.91 28.27 -11.60
C ILE A 210 -9.99 26.75 -11.76
N GLN A 211 -9.42 26.01 -10.80
CA GLN A 211 -9.48 24.55 -10.79
C GLN A 211 -10.91 24.02 -10.66
N THR A 212 -11.73 24.64 -9.81
CA THR A 212 -13.14 24.26 -9.60
C THR A 212 -13.99 24.57 -10.84
N ASP A 213 -13.74 25.67 -11.53
CA ASP A 213 -14.45 26.03 -12.75
C ASP A 213 -14.08 25.08 -13.91
N LYS A 214 -12.81 24.67 -13.99
CA LYS A 214 -12.34 23.72 -15.02
C LYS A 214 -12.83 22.29 -14.81
N ILE A 215 -12.79 21.77 -13.58
CA ILE A 215 -13.09 20.36 -13.29
C ILE A 215 -14.55 19.98 -13.60
N VAL A 216 -15.45 20.98 -13.64
CA VAL A 216 -16.85 20.80 -14.07
C VAL A 216 -16.94 20.30 -15.51
N ASN A 217 -16.09 20.82 -16.40
CA ASN A 217 -16.11 20.49 -17.83
C ASN A 217 -14.99 19.51 -18.24
N HIS A 218 -13.94 19.39 -17.43
CA HIS A 218 -12.75 18.58 -17.71
C HIS A 218 -12.35 17.68 -16.52
N PRO A 219 -13.13 16.64 -16.20
CA PRO A 219 -12.85 15.73 -15.08
C PRO A 219 -11.53 14.96 -15.25
N GLU A 220 -11.01 14.82 -16.47
CA GLU A 220 -9.70 14.26 -16.80
C GLU A 220 -8.52 14.93 -16.06
N ILE A 221 -8.71 16.14 -15.53
CA ILE A 221 -7.72 16.81 -14.68
C ILE A 221 -7.45 16.03 -13.38
N LEU A 222 -8.41 15.22 -12.92
CA LEU A 222 -8.24 14.36 -11.75
C LEU A 222 -7.27 13.19 -11.99
N LYS A 223 -6.93 12.88 -13.25
CA LYS A 223 -6.04 11.77 -13.63
C LYS A 223 -4.65 11.88 -13.00
N ASP A 224 -4.14 13.08 -12.83
CA ASP A 224 -2.80 13.33 -12.28
C ASP A 224 -2.70 13.12 -10.77
N GLN A 225 -3.82 12.85 -10.09
CA GLN A 225 -3.85 12.64 -8.63
C GLN A 225 -3.64 11.18 -8.22
N GLY A 226 -3.71 10.25 -9.18
CA GLY A 226 -3.41 8.84 -8.98
C GLY A 226 -4.17 8.21 -7.81
N VAL A 227 -3.48 7.39 -7.02
CA VAL A 227 -4.05 6.67 -5.85
C VAL A 227 -4.46 7.59 -4.69
N ASP A 228 -3.97 8.82 -4.65
CA ASP A 228 -4.27 9.79 -3.57
C ASP A 228 -5.47 10.69 -3.92
N ILE A 229 -6.16 10.41 -5.03
CA ILE A 229 -7.36 11.14 -5.48
C ILE A 229 -8.42 11.30 -4.38
N LEU A 230 -8.55 10.34 -3.47
CA LEU A 230 -9.54 10.43 -2.38
C LEU A 230 -9.21 11.50 -1.35
N ALA A 231 -7.92 11.85 -1.17
CA ALA A 231 -7.47 12.91 -0.27
C ALA A 231 -7.54 14.30 -0.92
N SER A 232 -7.90 14.36 -2.20
CA SER A 232 -7.94 15.61 -2.96
C SER A 232 -9.17 16.44 -2.63
N LEU A 233 -8.94 17.66 -2.16
CA LEU A 233 -10.00 18.67 -1.99
C LEU A 233 -10.69 19.01 -3.31
N LEU A 234 -9.97 18.92 -4.45
CA LEU A 234 -10.56 19.08 -5.78
C LEU A 234 -11.57 17.97 -6.07
N PHE A 235 -11.18 16.71 -5.83
CA PHE A 235 -12.04 15.56 -6.07
C PHE A 235 -13.30 15.65 -5.23
N TYR A 236 -13.16 16.04 -3.96
CA TYR A 236 -14.31 16.25 -3.07
C TYR A 236 -15.27 17.35 -3.56
N ALA A 237 -14.73 18.49 -4.00
CA ALA A 237 -15.52 19.59 -4.54
C ALA A 237 -16.26 19.19 -5.83
N TRP A 238 -15.58 18.50 -6.74
CA TRP A 238 -16.17 18.01 -7.98
C TRP A 238 -17.24 16.94 -7.73
N MET A 239 -16.98 15.97 -6.84
CA MET A 239 -17.97 14.96 -6.46
C MET A 239 -19.26 15.62 -5.92
N LYS A 240 -19.13 16.63 -5.06
CA LYS A 240 -20.29 17.41 -4.55
C LYS A 240 -21.01 18.16 -5.66
N TYR A 241 -20.28 18.74 -6.61
CA TYR A 241 -20.87 19.40 -7.77
C TYR A 241 -21.70 18.42 -8.60
N VAL A 242 -21.16 17.24 -8.93
CA VAL A 242 -21.87 16.20 -9.70
C VAL A 242 -23.13 15.76 -8.96
N ASP A 243 -23.08 15.58 -7.64
CA ASP A 243 -24.25 15.26 -6.81
C ASP A 243 -25.32 16.36 -6.87
N ALA A 244 -24.92 17.63 -6.75
CA ALA A 244 -25.81 18.77 -6.83
C ALA A 244 -26.43 18.93 -8.23
N PHE A 245 -25.65 18.69 -9.28
CA PHE A 245 -26.09 18.70 -10.67
C PHE A 245 -27.12 17.58 -10.92
N LYS A 246 -26.83 16.36 -10.49
CA LYS A 246 -27.76 15.21 -10.56
C LYS A 246 -29.09 15.53 -9.87
N LYS A 247 -29.06 16.15 -8.69
CA LYS A 247 -30.28 16.52 -7.95
C LYS A 247 -31.13 17.56 -8.68
N ARG A 248 -30.52 18.47 -9.45
CA ARG A 248 -31.21 19.53 -10.20
C ARG A 248 -31.67 19.09 -11.59
N ASN A 249 -31.02 18.09 -12.16
CA ASN A 249 -31.25 17.61 -13.52
C ASN A 249 -31.59 16.12 -13.51
N SER A 250 -32.80 15.78 -13.09
CA SER A 250 -33.28 14.40 -12.87
C SER A 250 -33.21 13.49 -14.10
N ASN A 251 -33.10 14.07 -15.31
CA ASN A 251 -33.05 13.33 -16.58
C ASN A 251 -31.62 12.96 -17.03
N HIS A 252 -30.57 13.37 -16.30
CA HIS A 252 -29.18 13.03 -16.63
C HIS A 252 -28.60 12.02 -15.63
N HIS A 253 -28.31 10.81 -16.10
CA HIS A 253 -27.61 9.76 -15.34
C HIS A 253 -26.09 10.00 -15.34
N GLN A 254 -25.64 11.13 -14.80
CA GLN A 254 -24.22 11.35 -14.55
C GLN A 254 -23.86 10.89 -13.13
N SER A 255 -22.93 9.93 -13.03
CA SER A 255 -22.32 9.53 -11.76
C SER A 255 -20.83 9.87 -11.79
N TRP A 256 -20.35 10.54 -10.74
CA TRP A 256 -18.94 10.84 -10.54
C TRP A 256 -18.10 9.55 -10.56
N PHE A 257 -18.69 8.42 -10.16
CA PHE A 257 -18.06 7.10 -10.19
C PHE A 257 -17.58 6.72 -11.59
N TYR A 258 -18.42 6.84 -12.62
CA TYR A 258 -18.05 6.39 -13.97
C TYR A 258 -16.88 7.19 -14.55
N ALA A 259 -16.80 8.47 -14.25
CA ALA A 259 -15.73 9.35 -14.71
C ALA A 259 -14.38 9.05 -14.05
N ILE A 260 -14.35 8.53 -12.81
CA ILE A 260 -13.10 8.11 -12.18
C ILE A 260 -12.83 6.61 -12.33
N ARG A 261 -13.84 5.78 -12.58
CA ARG A 261 -13.71 4.32 -12.69
C ARG A 261 -12.78 3.93 -13.85
N SER A 262 -12.92 4.58 -15.01
CA SER A 262 -12.03 4.36 -16.17
C SER A 262 -10.57 4.64 -15.82
N GLU A 263 -10.34 5.62 -14.96
CA GLU A 263 -8.98 6.03 -14.55
C GLU A 263 -8.41 5.12 -13.46
N LEU A 264 -9.28 4.59 -12.61
CA LEU A 264 -8.93 3.69 -11.52
C LEU A 264 -9.00 2.21 -11.92
N GLU A 265 -9.17 1.87 -13.20
CA GLU A 265 -9.57 0.53 -13.66
C GLU A 265 -8.66 -0.62 -13.17
N TYR A 266 -7.37 -0.36 -12.97
CA TYR A 266 -6.41 -1.32 -12.40
C TYR A 266 -6.04 -1.08 -10.92
N GLY A 267 -6.40 0.07 -10.35
CA GLY A 267 -5.98 0.52 -9.01
C GLY A 267 -7.13 0.77 -8.02
N GLY A 268 -8.39 0.68 -8.44
CA GLY A 268 -9.55 1.13 -7.65
C GLY A 268 -9.69 0.44 -6.30
N VAL A 269 -9.45 -0.88 -6.24
CA VAL A 269 -9.47 -1.65 -4.99
C VAL A 269 -8.37 -1.15 -4.04
N GLN A 270 -7.15 -0.90 -4.54
CA GLN A 270 -6.04 -0.36 -3.74
C GLN A 270 -6.31 1.07 -3.27
N THR A 271 -6.92 1.91 -4.12
CA THR A 271 -7.32 3.27 -3.78
C THR A 271 -8.36 3.28 -2.66
N ILE A 272 -9.36 2.39 -2.73
CA ILE A 272 -10.34 2.19 -1.64
C ILE A 272 -9.62 1.76 -0.36
N GLU A 273 -8.72 0.77 -0.43
CA GLU A 273 -7.97 0.27 0.73
C GLU A 273 -7.16 1.37 1.43
N LYS A 274 -6.34 2.12 0.67
CA LYS A 274 -5.60 3.27 1.19
C LYS A 274 -6.55 4.32 1.80
N GLY A 275 -7.65 4.60 1.11
CA GLY A 275 -8.65 5.55 1.56
C GLY A 275 -9.34 5.14 2.86
N MET A 276 -9.52 3.83 3.10
CA MET A 276 -10.11 3.32 4.34
C MET A 276 -9.18 3.38 5.54
N GLN A 277 -7.86 3.36 5.32
CA GLN A 277 -6.85 3.48 6.38
C GLN A 277 -6.68 4.91 6.87
N ASN A 278 -7.07 5.91 6.07
CA ASN A 278 -6.94 7.32 6.43
C ASN A 278 -8.28 7.90 6.93
N PRO A 279 -8.36 8.39 8.18
CA PRO A 279 -9.58 8.97 8.76
C PRO A 279 -10.19 10.11 7.95
N SER A 280 -9.39 10.90 7.22
CA SER A 280 -9.92 12.02 6.42
C SER A 280 -10.59 11.57 5.12
N THR A 281 -10.34 10.34 4.67
CA THR A 281 -10.85 9.81 3.39
C THR A 281 -11.79 8.63 3.55
N ILE A 282 -11.94 8.09 4.76
CA ILE A 282 -12.68 6.84 5.02
C ILE A 282 -14.13 6.88 4.51
N GLU A 283 -14.83 8.00 4.68
CA GLU A 283 -16.23 8.12 4.24
C GLU A 283 -16.35 8.17 2.70
N ILE A 284 -15.40 8.82 2.04
CA ILE A 284 -15.34 8.87 0.57
C ILE A 284 -14.97 7.49 0.03
N ALA A 285 -14.03 6.79 0.68
CA ALA A 285 -13.63 5.43 0.33
C ALA A 285 -14.78 4.43 0.46
N LYS A 286 -15.56 4.48 1.54
CA LYS A 286 -16.80 3.69 1.71
C LYS A 286 -17.81 3.96 0.60
N ARG A 287 -17.94 5.23 0.18
CA ARG A 287 -18.84 5.60 -0.91
C ARG A 287 -18.37 5.04 -2.25
N LEU A 288 -17.08 5.18 -2.56
CA LEU A 288 -16.47 4.61 -3.76
C LEU A 288 -16.61 3.10 -3.79
N GLU A 289 -16.39 2.42 -2.67
CA GLU A 289 -16.59 0.97 -2.56
C GLU A 289 -18.01 0.54 -2.91
N ARG A 290 -19.04 1.24 -2.40
CA ARG A 290 -20.44 0.93 -2.72
C ARG A 290 -20.74 1.08 -4.21
N GLU A 291 -20.28 2.18 -4.82
CA GLU A 291 -20.46 2.40 -6.26
C GLU A 291 -19.76 1.31 -7.09
N TRP A 292 -18.57 0.88 -6.64
CA TRP A 292 -17.80 -0.18 -7.31
C TRP A 292 -18.49 -1.55 -7.21
N GLN A 293 -19.06 -1.88 -6.05
CA GLN A 293 -19.86 -3.10 -5.86
C GLN A 293 -21.14 -3.06 -6.71
N ASN A 294 -21.86 -1.94 -6.72
CA ASN A 294 -23.04 -1.76 -7.57
C ASN A 294 -22.70 -1.93 -9.05
N PHE A 295 -21.58 -1.36 -9.50
CA PHE A 295 -21.11 -1.54 -10.85
C PHE A 295 -20.80 -3.01 -11.18
N TRP A 296 -20.13 -3.74 -10.30
CA TRP A 296 -19.91 -5.17 -10.49
C TRP A 296 -21.23 -5.95 -10.58
N LEU A 297 -22.22 -5.61 -9.73
CA LEU A 297 -23.56 -6.20 -9.78
C LEU A 297 -24.28 -5.86 -11.09
N ASP A 298 -24.26 -4.60 -11.53
CA ASP A 298 -24.88 -4.16 -12.79
C ASP A 298 -24.28 -4.86 -14.02
N GLN A 299 -22.98 -5.14 -13.98
CA GLN A 299 -22.27 -5.89 -15.00
C GLN A 299 -22.45 -7.41 -14.87
N GLY A 300 -23.21 -7.89 -13.88
CA GLY A 300 -23.42 -9.31 -13.61
C GLY A 300 -22.12 -10.07 -13.34
N LYS A 301 -21.12 -9.43 -12.70
CA LYS A 301 -19.84 -10.09 -12.41
C LYS A 301 -20.07 -11.23 -11.41
N LEU A 302 -19.69 -12.43 -11.80
CA LEU A 302 -19.85 -13.61 -10.95
C LEU A 302 -19.03 -13.44 -9.65
N PRO A 303 -19.54 -13.86 -8.48
CA PRO A 303 -18.81 -13.79 -7.22
C PRO A 303 -17.42 -14.44 -7.26
N ILE A 304 -17.23 -15.51 -8.04
CA ILE A 304 -15.92 -16.13 -8.28
C ILE A 304 -14.89 -15.13 -8.86
N VAL A 305 -15.30 -14.25 -9.77
CA VAL A 305 -14.43 -13.25 -10.39
C VAL A 305 -14.11 -12.14 -9.40
N VAL A 306 -15.12 -11.67 -8.65
CA VAL A 306 -14.95 -10.63 -7.64
C VAL A 306 -14.04 -11.10 -6.50
N PHE A 307 -14.06 -12.38 -6.15
CA PHE A 307 -13.12 -12.97 -5.18
C PHE A 307 -11.66 -12.73 -5.58
N ARG A 308 -11.35 -12.87 -6.88
CA ARG A 308 -10.00 -12.62 -7.43
C ARG A 308 -9.68 -11.13 -7.50
N TYR A 309 -10.65 -10.28 -7.85
CA TYR A 309 -10.46 -8.82 -7.86
C TYR A 309 -10.10 -8.28 -6.47
N LEU A 310 -10.62 -8.91 -5.41
CA LEU A 310 -10.27 -8.61 -4.03
C LEU A 310 -9.01 -9.34 -3.54
N SER A 311 -8.30 -10.07 -4.42
CA SER A 311 -7.08 -10.82 -4.12
C SER A 311 -7.24 -11.84 -2.97
N LEU A 312 -8.46 -12.36 -2.77
CA LEU A 312 -8.76 -13.30 -1.69
C LEU A 312 -8.16 -14.70 -1.95
N ASN A 313 -7.89 -15.03 -3.21
CA ASN A 313 -7.23 -16.28 -3.61
C ASN A 313 -5.76 -16.35 -3.18
N THR A 314 -5.17 -15.22 -2.76
CA THR A 314 -3.80 -15.14 -2.25
C THR A 314 -3.72 -14.76 -0.76
N ALA A 315 -4.85 -14.61 -0.08
CA ALA A 315 -4.91 -14.17 1.32
C ALA A 315 -4.44 -15.23 2.33
N GLY A 316 -4.28 -16.48 1.90
CA GLY A 316 -3.78 -17.57 2.75
C GLY A 316 -4.76 -17.99 3.85
N GLU A 317 -4.22 -18.42 4.99
CA GLU A 317 -4.98 -19.06 6.08
C GLU A 317 -5.88 -18.08 6.86
N HIS A 318 -5.60 -16.77 6.81
CA HIS A 318 -6.33 -15.73 7.55
C HIS A 318 -7.45 -15.08 6.73
N VAL A 319 -7.85 -15.65 5.58
CA VAL A 319 -8.83 -15.03 4.69
C VAL A 319 -10.19 -14.81 5.36
N LEU A 320 -10.62 -15.67 6.29
CA LEU A 320 -11.95 -15.57 6.92
C LEU A 320 -12.09 -14.38 7.88
N VAL A 321 -10.97 -13.86 8.39
CA VAL A 321 -10.95 -12.64 9.22
C VAL A 321 -10.64 -11.40 8.40
N ASP A 322 -10.24 -11.55 7.14
CA ASP A 322 -9.90 -10.44 6.25
C ASP A 322 -11.14 -9.55 5.96
N GLN A 323 -10.97 -8.24 6.05
CA GLN A 323 -12.01 -7.27 5.72
C GLN A 323 -12.48 -7.40 4.25
N LYS A 324 -11.57 -7.79 3.34
CA LYS A 324 -11.88 -8.07 1.94
C LYS A 324 -12.84 -9.24 1.80
N PHE A 325 -12.74 -10.24 2.67
CA PHE A 325 -13.65 -11.39 2.68
C PHE A 325 -15.05 -10.96 3.14
N LYS A 326 -15.14 -10.13 4.19
CA LYS A 326 -16.43 -9.56 4.63
C LYS A 326 -17.12 -8.80 3.48
N ARG A 327 -16.35 -8.00 2.71
CA ARG A 327 -16.86 -7.29 1.52
C ARG A 327 -17.34 -8.22 0.42
N TRP A 328 -16.56 -9.27 0.13
CA TRP A 328 -16.95 -10.27 -0.85
C TRP A 328 -18.21 -11.03 -0.43
N ALA A 329 -18.37 -11.37 0.85
CA ALA A 329 -19.58 -12.03 1.36
C ALA A 329 -20.82 -11.14 1.21
N THR A 330 -20.70 -9.83 1.47
CA THR A 330 -21.78 -8.87 1.18
C THR A 330 -22.14 -8.83 -0.30
N TYR A 331 -21.12 -8.78 -1.18
CA TYR A 331 -21.34 -8.82 -2.63
C TYR A 331 -22.01 -10.12 -3.09
N LEU A 332 -21.57 -11.26 -2.56
CA LEU A 332 -22.14 -12.58 -2.85
C LEU A 332 -23.64 -12.63 -2.53
N ASN A 333 -24.04 -12.12 -1.36
CA ASN A 333 -25.44 -12.08 -0.96
C ASN A 333 -26.26 -11.19 -1.91
N ALA A 334 -25.79 -9.97 -2.18
CA ALA A 334 -26.47 -9.05 -3.11
C ALA A 334 -26.55 -9.61 -4.55
N PHE A 335 -25.52 -10.35 -4.98
CA PHE A 335 -25.50 -11.02 -6.28
C PHE A 335 -26.55 -12.13 -6.33
N ASN A 336 -26.63 -12.98 -5.31
CA ASN A 336 -27.59 -14.08 -5.24
C ASN A 336 -29.04 -13.58 -5.14
N GLU A 337 -29.27 -12.44 -4.50
CA GLU A 337 -30.59 -11.77 -4.47
C GLU A 337 -30.99 -11.27 -5.87
N ARG A 338 -30.05 -10.68 -6.61
CA ARG A 338 -30.30 -10.11 -7.95
C ARG A 338 -30.34 -11.15 -9.07
N TYR A 339 -29.60 -12.23 -8.93
CA TYR A 339 -29.48 -13.30 -9.93
C TYR A 339 -29.75 -14.69 -9.32
N PRO A 340 -31.00 -14.99 -8.90
CA PRO A 340 -31.34 -16.27 -8.25
C PRO A 340 -31.02 -17.49 -9.12
N ASP A 341 -31.14 -17.36 -10.44
CA ASP A 341 -30.85 -18.39 -11.44
C ASP A 341 -29.35 -18.65 -11.64
N LYS A 342 -28.48 -17.81 -11.06
CA LYS A 342 -27.02 -18.00 -11.01
C LYS A 342 -26.50 -18.16 -9.59
N TYR A 343 -27.37 -18.63 -8.68
CA TYR A 343 -27.05 -18.80 -7.28
C TYR A 343 -25.73 -19.55 -7.08
N THR A 344 -24.85 -18.99 -6.27
CA THR A 344 -23.57 -19.60 -5.90
C THR A 344 -23.38 -19.54 -4.39
N THR A 345 -22.83 -20.59 -3.80
CA THR A 345 -22.52 -20.59 -2.37
C THR A 345 -21.15 -20.00 -2.10
N MET A 346 -20.89 -19.69 -0.83
CA MET A 346 -19.57 -19.32 -0.37
C MET A 346 -18.55 -20.44 -0.62
N ILE A 347 -18.97 -21.70 -0.44
CA ILE A 347 -18.13 -22.89 -0.66
C ILE A 347 -17.76 -23.02 -2.13
N ASP A 348 -18.69 -22.81 -3.07
CA ASP A 348 -18.40 -22.81 -4.51
C ASP A 348 -17.35 -21.75 -4.86
N GLY A 349 -17.52 -20.54 -4.30
CA GLY A 349 -16.56 -19.45 -4.46
C GLY A 349 -15.15 -19.82 -4.00
N PHE A 350 -15.01 -20.54 -2.88
CA PHE A 350 -13.70 -21.05 -2.45
C PHE A 350 -13.19 -22.18 -3.33
N LEU A 351 -14.02 -23.19 -3.61
CA LEU A 351 -13.62 -24.36 -4.39
C LEU A 351 -13.09 -23.98 -5.77
N ASP A 352 -13.72 -23.03 -6.45
CA ASP A 352 -13.32 -22.61 -7.80
C ASP A 352 -12.10 -21.68 -7.83
N ASN A 353 -11.76 -21.05 -6.69
CA ASN A 353 -10.63 -20.12 -6.60
C ASN A 353 -9.36 -20.72 -5.99
N ILE A 354 -9.50 -21.52 -4.94
CA ILE A 354 -8.37 -22.07 -4.18
C ILE A 354 -8.33 -23.60 -4.22
N GLY A 355 -9.43 -24.26 -4.60
CA GLY A 355 -9.51 -25.71 -4.69
C GLY A 355 -9.71 -26.41 -3.35
N ASN A 356 -10.12 -27.68 -3.42
CA ASN A 356 -10.48 -28.51 -2.25
C ASN A 356 -9.36 -28.59 -1.19
N ARG A 357 -8.13 -28.89 -1.62
CA ARG A 357 -7.01 -29.12 -0.68
C ARG A 357 -6.71 -27.88 0.16
N HIS A 358 -6.59 -26.72 -0.50
CA HIS A 358 -6.30 -25.46 0.20
C HIS A 358 -7.49 -25.00 1.05
N LEU A 359 -8.73 -25.22 0.60
CA LEU A 359 -9.92 -24.92 1.40
C LEU A 359 -9.91 -25.71 2.72
N VAL A 360 -9.62 -27.01 2.69
CA VAL A 360 -9.55 -27.82 3.92
C VAL A 360 -8.43 -27.34 4.86
N GLN A 361 -7.25 -27.02 4.32
CA GLN A 361 -6.14 -26.49 5.11
C GLN A 361 -6.50 -25.15 5.77
N MET A 362 -7.08 -24.24 4.99
CA MET A 362 -7.56 -22.93 5.45
C MET A 362 -8.62 -23.06 6.54
N LEU A 363 -9.63 -23.93 6.38
CA LEU A 363 -10.66 -24.15 7.41
C LEU A 363 -10.07 -24.76 8.68
N ASN A 364 -9.11 -25.68 8.58
CA ASN A 364 -8.43 -26.24 9.75
C ASN A 364 -7.60 -25.20 10.51
N ALA A 365 -6.97 -24.26 9.80
CA ALA A 365 -6.25 -23.14 10.42
C ALA A 365 -7.22 -22.15 11.09
N ALA A 366 -8.28 -21.76 10.37
CA ALA A 366 -9.29 -20.82 10.86
C ALA A 366 -10.06 -21.35 12.09
N LYS A 367 -10.26 -22.67 12.21
CA LYS A 367 -10.83 -23.28 13.44
C LYS A 367 -9.96 -23.11 14.68
N LYS A 368 -8.66 -22.82 14.54
CA LYS A 368 -7.76 -22.55 15.67
C LYS A 368 -7.81 -21.08 16.12
N ASP A 369 -8.43 -20.21 15.32
CA ASP A 369 -8.60 -18.79 15.62
C ASP A 369 -10.02 -18.55 16.18
N PRO A 370 -10.16 -18.07 17.43
CA PRO A 370 -11.45 -17.80 18.05
C PRO A 370 -12.38 -16.87 17.25
N GLU A 371 -11.86 -15.92 16.46
CA GLU A 371 -12.68 -15.00 15.65
C GLU A 371 -13.35 -15.73 14.47
N SER A 372 -12.68 -16.76 13.92
CA SER A 372 -13.16 -17.47 12.73
C SER A 372 -13.66 -18.90 12.98
N GLU A 373 -13.52 -19.44 14.19
CA GLU A 373 -13.85 -20.83 14.53
C GLU A 373 -15.27 -21.23 14.12
N LYS A 374 -16.26 -20.43 14.51
CA LYS A 374 -17.67 -20.72 14.22
C LYS A 374 -17.96 -20.72 12.72
N LEU A 375 -17.44 -19.72 12.00
CA LEU A 375 -17.63 -19.63 10.55
C LEU A 375 -16.91 -20.77 9.83
N ALA A 376 -15.68 -21.08 10.24
CA ALA A 376 -14.90 -22.16 9.67
C ALA A 376 -15.56 -23.53 9.89
N THR A 377 -16.17 -23.75 11.06
CA THR A 377 -16.93 -24.96 11.36
C THR A 377 -18.16 -25.08 10.46
N ASN A 378 -18.95 -24.01 10.33
CA ASN A 378 -20.11 -24.00 9.44
C ASN A 378 -19.75 -24.23 7.97
N LEU A 379 -18.61 -23.67 7.52
CA LEU A 379 -18.11 -23.87 6.16
C LEU A 379 -17.57 -25.29 5.95
N GLU A 380 -16.97 -25.90 6.97
CA GLU A 380 -16.55 -27.30 6.93
C GLU A 380 -17.77 -28.24 6.84
N ASP A 381 -18.79 -28.03 7.67
CA ASP A 381 -20.04 -28.80 7.64
C ASP A 381 -20.71 -28.69 6.28
N GLY A 382 -20.88 -27.46 5.75
CA GLY A 382 -21.47 -27.25 4.43
C GLY A 382 -20.63 -27.85 3.30
N LEU A 383 -19.29 -27.86 3.43
CA LEU A 383 -18.41 -28.49 2.45
C LEU A 383 -18.60 -30.02 2.45
N ILE A 384 -18.77 -30.61 3.63
CA ILE A 384 -19.06 -32.03 3.78
C ILE A 384 -20.44 -32.35 3.22
N ASP A 385 -21.47 -31.57 3.54
CA ASP A 385 -22.82 -31.72 2.98
C ASP A 385 -22.81 -31.68 1.45
N LYS A 386 -22.04 -30.75 0.86
CA LYS A 386 -21.85 -30.68 -0.60
C LYS A 386 -21.21 -31.96 -1.13
N TRP A 387 -20.14 -32.45 -0.51
CA TRP A 387 -19.52 -33.71 -0.91
C TRP A 387 -20.49 -34.89 -0.80
N MET A 388 -21.32 -34.94 0.25
CA MET A 388 -22.33 -35.98 0.41
C MET A 388 -23.37 -35.95 -0.72
N ALA A 389 -23.78 -34.76 -1.16
CA ALA A 389 -24.70 -34.59 -2.29
C ALA A 389 -24.07 -35.02 -3.63
N ASP A 390 -22.77 -34.79 -3.81
CA ASP A 390 -22.03 -35.14 -5.03
C ASP A 390 -21.73 -36.66 -5.17
N GLY A 391 -22.09 -37.48 -4.18
CA GLY A 391 -21.94 -38.94 -4.23
C GLY A 391 -20.52 -39.44 -3.94
N LEU A 392 -20.01 -39.12 -2.74
CA LEU A 392 -18.69 -39.51 -2.24
C LEU A 392 -18.34 -40.99 -2.51
N LYS A 393 -17.19 -41.21 -3.17
CA LYS A 393 -16.59 -42.55 -3.30
C LYS A 393 -15.48 -42.78 -2.26
N PRO A 394 -15.19 -44.04 -1.87
CA PRO A 394 -14.16 -44.34 -0.88
C PRO A 394 -12.76 -43.80 -1.26
N GLU A 395 -12.41 -43.82 -2.54
CA GLU A 395 -11.15 -43.31 -3.07
C GLU A 395 -11.05 -41.78 -2.93
N GLU A 396 -12.19 -41.10 -3.00
CA GLU A 396 -12.27 -39.66 -2.82
C GLU A 396 -12.13 -39.26 -1.36
N LEU A 397 -12.68 -40.04 -0.42
CA LEU A 397 -12.42 -39.84 1.01
C LEU A 397 -10.92 -39.94 1.30
N LYS A 398 -10.23 -40.95 0.75
CA LYS A 398 -8.77 -41.09 0.89
C LYS A 398 -8.01 -39.93 0.25
N ARG A 399 -8.44 -39.44 -0.92
CA ARG A 399 -7.82 -38.26 -1.56
C ARG A 399 -8.02 -36.97 -0.76
N LYS A 400 -9.20 -36.81 -0.14
CA LYS A 400 -9.61 -35.59 0.58
C LYS A 400 -9.08 -35.54 2.01
N PHE A 401 -9.06 -36.67 2.71
CA PHE A 401 -8.69 -36.78 4.13
C PHE A 401 -7.32 -37.45 4.35
N GLY A 402 -6.69 -38.05 3.34
CA GLY A 402 -5.38 -38.69 3.49
C GLY A 402 -5.41 -39.82 4.52
N ASP A 403 -4.44 -39.82 5.43
CA ASP A 403 -4.33 -40.77 6.55
C ASP A 403 -4.98 -40.21 7.85
N THR A 404 -5.95 -39.29 7.71
CA THR A 404 -6.70 -38.76 8.87
C THR A 404 -7.44 -39.90 9.59
N SER A 405 -7.38 -39.89 10.93
CA SER A 405 -8.05 -40.87 11.79
C SER A 405 -9.49 -41.15 11.35
N VAL A 406 -9.85 -42.43 11.27
CA VAL A 406 -11.20 -42.89 10.91
C VAL A 406 -12.27 -42.38 11.88
N ASP A 407 -11.91 -42.15 13.15
CA ASP A 407 -12.78 -41.56 14.17
C ASP A 407 -13.14 -40.10 13.80
N VAL A 408 -12.16 -39.33 13.33
CA VAL A 408 -12.36 -37.94 12.90
C VAL A 408 -13.22 -37.89 11.64
N VAL A 409 -12.97 -38.77 10.67
CA VAL A 409 -13.80 -38.83 9.45
C VAL A 409 -15.23 -39.29 9.78
N PHE A 410 -15.42 -40.20 10.75
CA PHE A 410 -16.74 -40.62 11.22
C PHE A 410 -17.55 -39.45 11.79
N GLN A 411 -16.92 -38.59 12.60
CA GLN A 411 -17.54 -37.37 13.12
C GLN A 411 -17.83 -36.35 12.02
N LYS A 412 -16.87 -36.13 11.11
CA LYS A 412 -17.04 -35.19 9.98
C LYS A 412 -18.22 -35.60 9.10
N LEU A 413 -18.39 -36.88 8.80
CA LEU A 413 -19.54 -37.39 8.02
C LEU A 413 -20.85 -37.44 8.83
N HIS A 414 -20.90 -36.83 10.01
CA HIS A 414 -22.05 -36.78 10.91
C HIS A 414 -22.62 -38.17 11.28
N LEU A 415 -21.78 -39.21 11.20
CA LEU A 415 -22.17 -40.58 11.52
C LEU A 415 -22.31 -40.81 13.04
N ASN A 416 -21.83 -39.87 13.86
CA ASN A 416 -22.00 -39.83 15.31
C ASN A 416 -23.36 -39.27 15.79
N LYS A 417 -24.14 -38.58 14.93
CA LYS A 417 -25.46 -38.04 15.32
C LYS A 417 -26.45 -39.16 15.73
N PRO A 418 -27.52 -38.91 16.50
CA PRO A 418 -28.51 -39.94 16.80
C PRO A 418 -29.17 -40.53 15.54
N GLY A 419 -29.56 -41.81 15.57
CA GLY A 419 -30.19 -42.51 14.45
C GLY A 419 -29.52 -43.84 14.11
N TYR A 420 -30.21 -44.67 13.33
CA TYR A 420 -29.72 -46.00 12.99
C TYR A 420 -28.54 -45.93 11.99
N PRO A 421 -27.35 -46.49 12.28
CA PRO A 421 -26.14 -46.25 11.49
C PRO A 421 -26.28 -46.66 10.02
N PHE A 422 -26.89 -47.81 9.75
CA PHE A 422 -27.04 -48.33 8.38
C PHE A 422 -28.06 -47.55 7.53
N ASP A 423 -28.90 -46.73 8.15
CA ASP A 423 -29.84 -45.86 7.44
C ASP A 423 -29.20 -44.51 7.10
N LYS A 424 -27.98 -44.24 7.58
CA LYS A 424 -27.28 -42.98 7.32
C LYS A 424 -26.63 -42.98 5.95
N PRO A 425 -26.76 -41.87 5.20
CA PRO A 425 -26.02 -41.70 3.96
C PRO A 425 -24.51 -41.79 4.23
N ASN A 426 -23.77 -42.40 3.29
CA ASN A 426 -22.31 -42.55 3.34
C ASN A 426 -21.75 -43.44 4.47
N PHE A 427 -22.58 -44.06 5.31
CA PHE A 427 -22.10 -45.04 6.30
C PHE A 427 -21.32 -46.17 5.62
N ALA A 428 -21.86 -46.73 4.54
CA ALA A 428 -21.20 -47.78 3.77
C ALA A 428 -19.88 -47.30 3.12
N VAL A 429 -19.84 -46.06 2.66
CA VAL A 429 -18.65 -45.43 2.06
C VAL A 429 -17.55 -45.23 3.10
N TRP A 430 -17.93 -44.75 4.30
CA TRP A 430 -17.01 -44.59 5.42
C TRP A 430 -16.45 -45.93 5.90
N VAL A 431 -17.29 -46.98 6.01
CA VAL A 431 -16.80 -48.33 6.36
C VAL A 431 -15.78 -48.82 5.33
N ASN A 432 -16.01 -48.61 4.03
CA ASN A 432 -15.04 -48.98 2.99
C ASN A 432 -13.72 -48.19 3.13
N TYR A 433 -13.80 -46.89 3.39
CA TYR A 433 -12.63 -46.05 3.66
C TYR A 433 -11.83 -46.54 4.87
N ALA A 434 -12.50 -46.81 5.99
CA ALA A 434 -11.87 -47.29 7.21
C ALA A 434 -11.24 -48.68 7.03
N ASN A 435 -11.92 -49.59 6.32
CA ASN A 435 -11.38 -50.92 6.00
C ASN A 435 -10.14 -50.84 5.09
N ALA A 436 -10.13 -49.90 4.12
CA ALA A 436 -8.97 -49.70 3.26
C ALA A 436 -7.76 -49.13 4.03
N LEU A 437 -7.99 -48.33 5.08
CA LEU A 437 -6.95 -47.85 5.97
C LEU A 437 -6.48 -48.91 6.96
N SER A 438 -7.38 -49.76 7.46
CA SER A 438 -7.03 -50.80 8.43
C SER A 438 -6.11 -51.89 7.89
N ALA A 439 -6.01 -52.01 6.56
CA ALA A 439 -4.98 -52.82 5.91
C ALA A 439 -3.55 -52.35 6.23
N LYS A 440 -3.36 -51.06 6.52
CA LYS A 440 -2.07 -50.47 6.93
C LYS A 440 -1.98 -50.18 8.42
N PHE A 441 -3.11 -49.83 9.04
CA PHE A 441 -3.22 -49.38 10.42
C PHE A 441 -4.36 -50.15 11.11
N PRO A 442 -4.14 -51.39 11.60
CA PRO A 442 -5.21 -52.25 12.12
C PRO A 442 -6.11 -51.61 13.19
N GLU A 443 -5.55 -50.70 13.99
CA GLU A 443 -6.23 -49.87 14.99
C GLU A 443 -7.25 -48.88 14.43
N MET A 444 -7.17 -48.54 13.14
CA MET A 444 -8.06 -47.64 12.40
C MET A 444 -9.16 -48.39 11.63
N SER A 445 -9.62 -49.53 12.12
CA SER A 445 -10.74 -50.27 11.51
C SER A 445 -12.09 -49.61 11.81
N ALA A 446 -13.06 -49.79 10.90
CA ALA A 446 -14.43 -49.30 11.10
C ALA A 446 -15.03 -49.81 12.42
N ILE A 447 -14.76 -51.08 12.73
CA ILE A 447 -15.30 -51.72 13.93
C ILE A 447 -14.74 -51.11 15.23
N SER A 448 -13.46 -50.71 15.25
CA SER A 448 -12.85 -50.02 16.39
C SER A 448 -13.61 -48.73 16.73
N THR A 449 -13.90 -47.89 15.73
CA THR A 449 -14.69 -46.66 15.91
C THR A 449 -16.12 -46.96 16.36
N LEU A 450 -16.79 -47.94 15.75
CA LEU A 450 -18.16 -48.30 16.10
C LEU A 450 -18.25 -48.86 17.52
N THR A 451 -17.30 -49.70 17.94
CA THR A 451 -17.23 -50.23 19.30
C THR A 451 -16.99 -49.12 20.31
N LYS A 452 -16.10 -48.16 20.03
CA LYS A 452 -15.92 -46.97 20.90
C LYS A 452 -17.20 -46.15 21.04
N GLN A 453 -17.97 -46.01 19.95
CA GLN A 453 -19.15 -45.15 19.92
C GLN A 453 -20.38 -45.79 20.58
N TYR A 454 -20.60 -47.09 20.37
CA TYR A 454 -21.84 -47.77 20.77
C TYR A 454 -21.64 -48.77 21.92
N GLY A 455 -20.42 -49.22 22.17
CA GLY A 455 -20.13 -50.36 23.03
C GLY A 455 -20.40 -51.70 22.34
N ASP A 456 -19.81 -52.78 22.87
CA ASP A 456 -19.83 -54.10 22.25
C ASP A 456 -21.25 -54.68 22.09
N GLU A 457 -22.07 -54.64 23.16
CA GLU A 457 -23.42 -55.22 23.18
C GLU A 457 -24.38 -54.46 22.26
N THR A 458 -24.43 -53.13 22.39
CA THR A 458 -25.29 -52.29 21.55
C THR A 458 -24.93 -52.44 20.07
N LEU A 459 -23.63 -52.44 19.75
CA LEU A 459 -23.17 -52.59 18.37
C LEU A 459 -23.55 -53.97 17.81
N TYR A 460 -23.40 -55.03 18.59
CA TYR A 460 -23.82 -56.38 18.19
C TYR A 460 -25.32 -56.40 17.85
N ASN A 461 -26.16 -55.82 18.70
CA ASN A 461 -27.61 -55.72 18.47
C ASN A 461 -27.97 -54.88 17.23
N ILE A 462 -27.24 -53.78 16.99
CA ILE A 462 -27.38 -52.98 15.76
C ILE A 462 -27.05 -53.84 14.53
N ILE A 463 -25.97 -54.61 14.57
CA ILE A 463 -25.54 -55.48 13.46
C ILE A 463 -26.55 -56.61 13.23
N GLN A 464 -27.03 -57.30 14.28
CA GLN A 464 -28.05 -58.34 14.14
C GLN A 464 -29.34 -57.79 13.53
N ARG A 465 -29.78 -56.59 13.95
CA ARG A 465 -30.92 -55.92 13.34
C ARG A 465 -30.67 -55.64 11.86
N ALA A 466 -29.47 -55.24 11.47
CA ALA A 466 -29.12 -54.97 10.07
C ALA A 466 -29.07 -56.24 9.22
N LYS A 467 -28.73 -57.41 9.79
CA LYS A 467 -28.76 -58.70 9.09
C LYS A 467 -30.17 -59.13 8.67
N THR A 468 -31.20 -58.65 9.37
CA THR A 468 -32.61 -58.98 9.04
C THR A 468 -33.16 -58.18 7.84
N ARG A 469 -32.47 -57.12 7.41
CA ARG A 469 -32.90 -56.27 6.29
C ARG A 469 -32.10 -56.59 5.03
N THR A 470 -32.79 -56.85 3.91
CA THR A 470 -32.18 -57.30 2.65
C THR A 470 -31.08 -56.39 2.13
N TYR A 471 -31.27 -55.07 2.15
CA TYR A 471 -30.34 -54.09 1.60
C TYR A 471 -29.14 -53.75 2.51
N THR A 472 -29.14 -54.18 3.77
CA THR A 472 -28.00 -53.99 4.70
C THR A 472 -27.31 -55.29 5.08
N LYS A 473 -27.88 -56.44 4.69
CA LYS A 473 -27.49 -57.77 5.15
C LYS A 473 -26.02 -58.08 4.90
N ASP A 474 -25.55 -57.90 3.67
CA ASP A 474 -24.17 -58.25 3.30
C ASP A 474 -23.15 -57.45 4.11
N ARG A 475 -23.38 -56.13 4.23
CA ARG A 475 -22.54 -55.26 5.06
C ARG A 475 -22.61 -55.60 6.55
N ALA A 476 -23.78 -56.01 7.03
CA ALA A 476 -23.93 -56.41 8.43
C ALA A 476 -23.16 -57.70 8.73
N ILE A 477 -23.15 -58.66 7.80
CA ILE A 477 -22.34 -59.89 7.91
C ILE A 477 -20.84 -59.55 7.93
N GLU A 478 -20.38 -58.65 7.05
CA GLU A 478 -19.00 -58.16 7.06
C GLU A 478 -18.61 -57.52 8.39
N LEU A 479 -19.48 -56.67 8.94
CA LEU A 479 -19.24 -55.98 10.21
C LEU A 479 -19.30 -56.94 11.41
N GLU A 480 -20.16 -57.95 11.39
CA GLU A 480 -20.19 -59.00 12.42
C GLU A 480 -18.88 -59.80 12.44
N ALA A 481 -18.39 -60.22 11.27
CA ALA A 481 -17.11 -60.91 11.15
C ALA A 481 -15.96 -60.02 11.67
N ALA A 482 -15.97 -58.73 11.31
CA ALA A 482 -14.99 -57.76 11.83
C ALA A 482 -15.11 -57.57 13.35
N GLN A 483 -16.32 -57.60 13.91
CA GLN A 483 -16.58 -57.54 15.36
C GLN A 483 -15.97 -58.73 16.10
N MET A 484 -16.16 -59.94 15.58
CA MET A 484 -15.55 -61.14 16.15
C MET A 484 -14.02 -61.06 16.12
N GLN A 485 -13.44 -60.65 15.00
CA GLN A 485 -11.98 -60.48 14.88
C GLN A 485 -11.45 -59.40 15.84
N HIS A 486 -12.20 -58.31 16.03
CA HIS A 486 -11.84 -57.27 16.98
C HIS A 486 -11.83 -57.78 18.42
N TRP A 487 -12.83 -58.56 18.84
CA TRP A 487 -12.86 -59.18 20.17
C TRP A 487 -11.68 -60.14 20.41
N ILE A 488 -11.33 -60.94 19.39
CA ILE A 488 -10.15 -61.83 19.45
C ILE A 488 -8.87 -61.01 19.60
N ALA A 489 -8.70 -59.96 18.79
CA ALA A 489 -7.53 -59.08 18.84
C ALA A 489 -7.38 -58.38 20.20
N MET A 490 -8.51 -57.97 20.81
CA MET A 490 -8.57 -57.36 22.13
C MET A 490 -8.48 -58.36 23.28
N ARG A 491 -8.39 -59.68 22.99
CA ARG A 491 -8.37 -60.78 23.97
C ARG A 491 -9.53 -60.69 24.97
N LYS A 492 -10.72 -60.38 24.47
CA LYS A 492 -11.95 -60.38 25.27
C LYS A 492 -12.20 -61.76 25.87
N ASP A 493 -12.72 -61.77 27.10
CA ASP A 493 -13.03 -63.00 27.82
C ASP A 493 -14.16 -63.76 27.08
N PRO A 494 -13.96 -65.04 26.70
CA PRO A 494 -15.02 -65.84 26.09
C PRO A 494 -16.32 -65.88 26.90
N ASP A 495 -16.26 -65.83 28.24
CA ASP A 495 -17.44 -65.82 29.12
C ASP A 495 -18.17 -64.46 29.11
N GLU A 496 -17.45 -63.36 28.86
CA GLU A 496 -18.05 -62.04 28.59
C GLU A 496 -18.78 -62.06 27.25
N ILE A 497 -18.15 -62.59 26.20
CA ILE A 497 -18.74 -62.69 24.86
C ILE A 497 -19.95 -63.63 24.88
N PHE A 498 -19.87 -64.77 25.56
CA PHE A 498 -21.00 -65.72 25.68
C PHE A 498 -22.24 -65.06 26.29
N ARG A 499 -22.06 -64.23 27.33
CA ARG A 499 -23.14 -63.46 27.96
C ARG A 499 -23.67 -62.36 27.04
N LEU A 500 -22.78 -61.65 26.34
CA LEU A 500 -23.15 -60.59 25.39
C LEU A 500 -23.99 -61.12 24.23
N LEU A 501 -23.64 -62.30 23.72
CA LEU A 501 -24.38 -62.98 22.65
C LEU A 501 -25.72 -63.57 23.14
N GLN A 502 -26.04 -63.47 24.44
CA GLN A 502 -27.25 -63.99 25.08
C GLN A 502 -27.43 -65.52 24.92
N LEU A 503 -26.33 -66.25 24.75
CA LEU A 503 -26.32 -67.71 24.60
C LEU A 503 -26.63 -68.46 25.92
N ASN A 504 -26.68 -67.73 27.03
CA ASN A 504 -27.11 -68.22 28.34
C ASN A 504 -28.60 -68.57 28.41
N TRP A 505 -29.41 -68.13 27.43
CA TRP A 505 -30.85 -68.37 27.38
C TRP A 505 -31.30 -69.35 26.29
N GLU A 506 -30.42 -69.78 25.37
CA GLU A 506 -30.77 -70.70 24.27
C GLU A 506 -30.82 -72.18 24.67
N GLY A 507 -30.45 -72.51 25.92
CA GLY A 507 -30.42 -73.88 26.46
C GLY A 507 -31.51 -74.21 27.49
N ARG A 508 -32.59 -73.42 27.57
CA ARG A 508 -33.74 -73.68 28.48
C ARG A 508 -35.05 -73.89 27.73
#